data_AF-A0A1H8L991-F1
#
_entry.id   AF-A0A1H8L991-F1
#
_cell.length_a   1.000
_cell.length_b   1.000
_cell.length_c   1.000
_cell.angle_alpha   90.00
_cell.angle_beta   90.00
_cell.angle_gamma   90.00
#
_symmetry.space_group_name_H-M   'P 1'
#
loop_
_entity.id
_entity.type
_entity.pdbx_description
1 polymer ?
#
loop_
_entity_poly.entity_id
_entity_poly.type
_entity_poly.pdbx_seq_one_letter_code
_entity_poly.pdbx_strand_id
1 'polypeptide(L)'
;MTTNIPRVNTIVDGLEHRITVYGFLYAIAQIQSLPDDHQEVGYMNRMCRIVREIGGDDLAWMIWGVGHHVGRDPDLWPAHGGSEPDGTYTSSEIGQMEDILDQIEKYKNGYRAGPMLESAPPSDVVKFIGGVYDLKGEVA
;
A
#
# COMPACT_ATOMS: atom_id res chain seq x y z
N MET A 1 16.50 -35.61 -4.44
CA MET A 1 17.19 -34.42 -4.97
C MET A 1 16.14 -33.38 -5.26
N THR A 2 15.95 -32.44 -4.33
CA THR A 2 15.02 -31.32 -4.48
C THR A 2 15.71 -30.25 -5.30
N THR A 3 15.20 -29.98 -6.50
CA THR A 3 15.65 -28.89 -7.37
C THR A 3 15.34 -27.57 -6.68
N ASN A 4 16.36 -26.98 -6.03
CA ASN A 4 16.28 -25.63 -5.50
C ASN A 4 16.37 -24.68 -6.70
N ILE A 5 15.23 -24.15 -7.16
CA ILE A 5 15.18 -23.21 -8.28
C ILE A 5 15.20 -21.79 -7.68
N PRO A 6 16.35 -21.10 -7.63
CA PRO A 6 16.49 -19.82 -6.93
C PRO A 6 15.51 -18.73 -7.41
N ARG A 7 15.09 -18.75 -8.68
CA ARG A 7 14.08 -17.80 -9.20
C ARG A 7 12.70 -17.95 -8.56
N VAL A 8 12.30 -19.16 -8.17
CA VAL A 8 10.97 -19.38 -7.57
C VAL A 8 10.94 -18.85 -6.14
N ASN A 9 12.01 -19.08 -5.37
CA ASN A 9 12.09 -18.58 -3.99
C ASN A 9 12.09 -17.04 -3.95
N THR A 10 12.83 -16.36 -4.84
CA THR A 10 12.83 -14.88 -4.89
C THR A 10 11.46 -14.28 -5.25
N ILE A 11 10.66 -14.96 -6.08
CA ILE A 11 9.30 -14.52 -6.41
C ILE A 11 8.37 -14.67 -5.21
N VAL A 12 8.47 -15.79 -4.48
CA VAL A 12 7.68 -16.05 -3.27
C VAL A 12 8.04 -15.06 -2.17
N ASP A 13 9.32 -14.81 -1.92
CA ASP A 13 9.79 -13.85 -0.91
C ASP A 13 9.28 -12.43 -1.20
N GLY A 14 9.31 -12.00 -2.47
CA GLY A 14 8.79 -10.71 -2.89
C GLY A 14 7.27 -10.59 -2.75
N LEU A 15 6.53 -11.68 -2.98
CA LEU A 15 5.08 -11.72 -2.80
C LEU A 15 4.69 -11.71 -1.32
N GLU A 16 5.35 -12.51 -0.48
CA GLU A 16 5.13 -12.54 0.97
C GLU A 16 5.40 -11.17 1.60
N HIS A 17 6.46 -10.49 1.14
CA HIS A 17 6.74 -9.13 1.55
C HIS A 17 5.58 -8.17 1.19
N ARG A 18 5.10 -8.19 -0.05
CA ARG A 18 3.96 -7.35 -0.48
C ARG A 18 2.67 -7.67 0.29
N ILE A 19 2.37 -8.95 0.54
CA ILE A 19 1.19 -9.35 1.34
C ILE A 19 1.28 -8.78 2.76
N THR A 20 2.47 -8.87 3.37
CA THR A 20 2.72 -8.33 4.71
C THR A 20 2.47 -6.83 4.76
N VAL A 21 2.93 -6.11 3.75
CA VAL A 21 2.74 -4.66 3.62
C VAL A 21 1.27 -4.30 3.46
N TYR A 22 0.52 -5.01 2.60
CA TYR A 22 -0.92 -4.83 2.51
C TYR A 22 -1.60 -5.05 3.86
N GLY A 23 -1.21 -6.12 4.58
CA GLY A 23 -1.70 -6.39 5.92
C GLY A 23 -1.48 -5.21 6.87
N PHE A 24 -0.28 -4.62 6.87
CA PHE A 24 0.01 -3.44 7.67
C PHE A 24 -0.80 -2.22 7.23
N LEU A 25 -0.96 -1.96 5.93
CA LEU A 25 -1.76 -0.84 5.45
C LEU A 25 -3.23 -0.96 5.90
N TYR A 26 -3.84 -2.14 5.82
CA TYR A 26 -5.20 -2.36 6.35
C TYR A 26 -5.27 -2.20 7.87
N ALA A 27 -4.26 -2.70 8.60
CA ALA A 27 -4.22 -2.56 10.05
C ALA A 27 -4.05 -1.10 10.48
N ILE A 28 -3.15 -0.34 9.85
CA ILE A 28 -2.95 1.09 10.07
C ILE A 28 -4.24 1.85 9.80
N ALA A 29 -4.87 1.59 8.64
CA ALA A 29 -6.19 2.16 8.35
C ALA A 29 -7.13 1.85 9.51
N GLN A 30 -7.39 0.58 9.84
CA GLN A 30 -8.32 0.20 10.89
C GLN A 30 -8.03 0.88 12.24
N ILE A 31 -6.78 0.95 12.69
CA ILE A 31 -6.41 1.64 13.92
C ILE A 31 -6.78 3.11 13.85
N GLN A 32 -6.47 3.80 12.74
CA GLN A 32 -6.77 5.22 12.54
C GLN A 32 -8.27 5.55 12.44
N SER A 33 -9.17 4.56 12.33
CA SER A 33 -10.63 4.81 12.47
C SER A 33 -11.11 4.74 13.91
N LEU A 34 -10.28 4.27 14.83
CA LEU A 34 -10.65 4.19 16.23
C LEU A 34 -10.53 5.59 16.88
N PRO A 35 -11.30 5.85 17.94
CA PRO A 35 -11.07 7.01 18.82
C PRO A 35 -9.62 7.06 19.31
N ASP A 36 -9.07 8.27 19.47
CA ASP A 36 -7.65 8.50 19.78
C ASP A 36 -7.15 7.72 21.01
N ASP A 37 -7.98 7.56 22.02
CA ASP A 37 -7.68 6.80 23.24
C ASP A 37 -7.63 5.28 23.04
N HIS A 38 -8.18 4.80 21.93
CA HIS A 38 -8.14 3.40 21.50
C HIS A 38 -7.17 3.15 20.34
N GLN A 39 -6.53 4.21 19.82
CA GLN A 39 -5.50 4.05 18.82
C GLN A 39 -4.26 3.44 19.48
N GLU A 40 -3.86 2.25 19.05
CA GLU A 40 -2.64 1.60 19.51
C GLU A 40 -1.39 2.29 18.90
N VAL A 41 -1.18 3.57 19.25
CA VAL A 41 -0.23 4.50 18.59
C VAL A 41 1.18 3.91 18.46
N GLY A 42 1.67 3.22 19.50
CA GLY A 42 2.98 2.58 19.47
C GLY A 42 3.10 1.50 18.39
N TYR A 43 2.07 0.65 18.24
CA TYR A 43 2.04 -0.40 17.21
C TYR A 43 1.79 0.19 15.82
N MET A 44 0.88 1.16 15.71
CA MET A 44 0.63 1.89 14.48
C MET A 44 1.91 2.55 13.95
N ASN A 45 2.62 3.32 14.78
CA ASN A 45 3.84 4.02 14.37
C ASN A 45 4.94 3.04 13.93
N ARG A 46 5.04 1.87 14.58
CA ARG A 46 5.97 0.81 14.16
C ARG A 46 5.58 0.23 12.80
N MET A 47 4.30 -0.02 12.56
CA MET A 47 3.81 -0.48 11.25
C MET A 47 4.05 0.57 10.17
N CYS A 48 3.76 1.85 10.43
CA CYS A 48 4.02 2.94 9.49
C CYS A 48 5.51 2.97 9.10
N ARG A 49 6.42 2.89 10.07
CA ARG A 49 7.86 2.86 9.81
C ARG A 49 8.28 1.70 8.91
N ILE A 50 7.80 0.49 9.18
CA ILE A 50 8.10 -0.69 8.36
C ILE A 50 7.59 -0.50 6.93
N VAL A 51 6.38 0.04 6.76
CA VAL A 51 5.80 0.27 5.43
C VAL A 51 6.58 1.35 4.67
N ARG A 52 7.08 2.40 5.34
CA ARG A 52 7.90 3.45 4.71
C ARG A 52 9.22 2.93 4.14
N GLU A 53 9.74 1.80 4.60
CA GLU A 53 10.98 1.20 4.08
C GLU A 53 10.88 0.73 2.62
N ILE A 54 9.66 0.53 2.11
CA ILE A 54 9.42 0.14 0.72
C ILE A 54 9.72 1.30 -0.22
N GLY A 55 9.18 2.48 0.11
CA GLY A 55 9.27 3.70 -0.68
C GLY A 55 8.73 3.60 -2.12
N GLY A 56 8.88 4.71 -2.84
CA GLY A 56 8.65 4.79 -4.29
C GLY A 56 7.22 4.52 -4.78
N ASP A 57 7.10 4.31 -6.09
CA ASP A 57 5.83 4.15 -6.79
C ASP A 57 5.00 2.96 -6.29
N ASP A 58 5.66 1.85 -5.94
CA ASP A 58 5.01 0.65 -5.41
C ASP A 58 4.24 0.97 -4.11
N LEU A 59 4.85 1.74 -3.20
CA LEU A 59 4.21 2.17 -1.96
C LEU A 59 3.00 3.08 -2.23
N ALA A 60 3.16 4.07 -3.11
CA ALA A 60 2.07 4.97 -3.51
C ALA A 60 0.87 4.20 -4.09
N TRP A 61 1.13 3.23 -4.96
CA TRP A 61 0.09 2.38 -5.57
C TRP A 61 -0.61 1.49 -4.53
N MET A 62 0.13 0.95 -3.55
CA MET A 62 -0.46 0.16 -2.47
C MET A 62 -1.31 1.00 -1.50
N ILE A 63 -0.83 2.19 -1.10
CA ILE A 63 -1.58 3.13 -0.23
C ILE A 63 -2.88 3.50 -0.92
N TRP A 64 -2.81 3.90 -2.19
CA TRP A 64 -3.99 4.14 -3.00
C TRP A 64 -4.96 2.96 -2.96
N GLY A 65 -4.44 1.75 -3.22
CA GLY A 65 -5.28 0.57 -3.39
C GLY A 65 -6.08 0.24 -2.15
N VAL A 66 -5.40 0.29 -1.01
CA VAL A 66 -6.05 0.15 0.29
C VAL A 66 -7.00 1.31 0.52
N GLY A 67 -6.58 2.54 0.26
CA GLY A 67 -7.38 3.74 0.49
C GLY A 67 -8.68 3.78 -0.28
N HIS A 68 -8.63 3.39 -1.56
CA HIS A 68 -9.80 3.21 -2.41
C HIS A 68 -10.73 2.12 -1.87
N HIS A 69 -10.19 1.01 -1.37
CA HIS A 69 -11.01 -0.08 -0.82
C HIS A 69 -11.67 0.29 0.51
N VAL A 70 -10.95 0.95 1.42
CA VAL A 70 -11.46 1.29 2.76
C VAL A 70 -12.16 2.65 2.81
N GLY A 71 -12.14 3.41 1.71
CA GLY A 71 -12.79 4.72 1.58
C GLY A 71 -11.99 5.90 2.15
N ARG A 72 -10.72 5.69 2.54
CA ARG A 72 -9.79 6.73 3.02
C ARG A 72 -8.35 6.24 2.94
N ASP A 73 -7.42 7.11 2.59
CA ASP A 73 -6.01 6.73 2.52
C ASP A 73 -5.44 6.54 3.94
N PRO A 74 -4.72 5.43 4.21
CA PRO A 74 -4.00 5.28 5.47
C PRO A 74 -2.88 6.33 5.56
N ASP A 75 -2.78 6.99 6.71
CA ASP A 75 -1.72 7.97 6.97
C ASP A 75 -0.46 7.27 7.50
N LEU A 76 0.62 7.29 6.73
CA LEU A 76 1.91 6.72 7.14
C LEU A 76 2.82 7.72 7.85
N TRP A 77 2.40 8.98 7.96
CA TRP A 77 3.12 10.04 8.65
C TRP A 77 2.30 10.66 9.81
N PRO A 78 1.79 9.84 10.75
CA PRO A 78 1.00 10.35 11.88
C PRO A 78 1.85 11.17 12.86
N ALA A 79 1.20 12.01 13.67
CA ALA A 79 1.88 12.78 14.71
C ALA A 79 2.73 11.86 15.63
N HIS A 80 3.95 12.31 15.94
CA HIS A 80 4.93 11.56 16.74
C HIS A 80 5.37 10.21 16.14
N GLY A 81 5.14 9.98 14.84
CA GLY A 81 5.54 8.77 14.12
C GLY A 81 6.89 8.86 13.42
N GLY A 82 7.62 9.96 13.61
CA GLY A 82 8.92 10.20 13.00
C GLY A 82 10.05 9.38 13.58
N SER A 83 11.21 9.44 12.93
CA SER A 83 12.40 8.68 13.33
C SER A 83 13.27 9.38 14.37
N GLU A 84 13.08 10.69 14.57
CA GLU A 84 13.83 11.47 15.55
C GLU A 84 13.45 11.11 16.99
N PRO A 85 14.33 11.37 17.99
CA PRO A 85 14.08 11.04 19.39
C PRO A 85 12.82 11.67 20.00
N ASP A 86 12.39 12.82 19.48
CA ASP A 86 11.17 13.52 19.89
C ASP A 86 9.92 13.12 19.07
N GLY A 87 10.07 12.13 18.18
CA GLY A 87 9.03 11.66 17.28
C GLY A 87 8.80 12.56 16.06
N THR A 88 9.66 13.55 15.81
CA THR A 88 9.60 14.37 14.59
C THR A 88 10.18 13.65 13.38
N TYR A 89 9.77 14.11 12.19
CA TYR A 89 10.24 13.56 10.92
C TYR A 89 11.52 14.24 10.48
N THR A 90 12.46 13.45 9.98
CA THR A 90 13.63 13.98 9.28
C THR A 90 13.21 14.67 7.98
N SER A 91 14.03 15.58 7.45
CA SER A 91 13.80 16.18 6.13
C SER A 91 13.69 15.13 5.02
N SER A 92 14.39 13.99 5.16
CA SER A 92 14.30 12.89 4.20
C SER A 92 12.94 12.17 4.27
N GLU A 93 12.40 11.95 5.47
CA GLU A 93 11.07 11.36 5.63
C GLU A 93 9.96 12.29 5.13
N ILE A 94 10.14 13.60 5.29
CA ILE A 94 9.22 14.61 4.75
C ILE A 94 9.29 14.62 3.22
N GLY A 95 10.48 14.60 2.61
CA GLY A 95 10.61 14.50 1.15
C GLY A 95 9.96 13.22 0.59
N GLN A 96 10.16 12.08 1.27
CA GLN A 96 9.49 10.83 0.89
C GLN A 96 7.96 10.95 0.96
N MET A 97 7.42 11.60 2.00
CA MET A 97 5.99 11.85 2.13
C MET A 97 5.45 12.63 0.93
N GLU A 98 6.11 13.74 0.58
CA GLU A 98 5.72 14.59 -0.54
C GLU A 98 5.74 13.81 -1.87
N ASP A 99 6.81 13.08 -2.14
CA ASP A 99 6.94 12.25 -3.36
C ASP A 99 5.82 11.22 -3.48
N ILE A 100 5.49 10.54 -2.37
CA ILE A 100 4.43 9.52 -2.33
C ILE A 100 3.05 10.15 -2.53
N LEU A 101 2.77 11.28 -1.89
CA LEU A 101 1.49 11.98 -2.03
C LEU A 101 1.28 12.48 -3.46
N ASP A 102 2.32 13.05 -4.07
CA ASP A 102 2.30 13.47 -5.48
C ASP A 102 2.02 12.30 -6.42
N GLN A 103 2.63 11.14 -6.15
CA GLN A 103 2.42 9.94 -6.94
C GLN A 103 1.01 9.35 -6.78
N ILE A 104 0.47 9.33 -5.56
CA ILE A 104 -0.92 8.98 -5.30
C ILE A 104 -1.84 9.91 -6.09
N GLU A 105 -1.60 11.22 -6.09
CA GLU A 105 -2.44 12.17 -6.81
C GLU A 105 -2.36 11.99 -8.35
N LYS A 106 -1.19 11.63 -8.89
CA LYS A 106 -1.05 11.27 -10.32
C LYS A 106 -1.91 10.08 -10.70
N TYR A 107 -1.91 9.02 -9.87
CA TYR A 107 -2.83 7.91 -10.10
C TYR A 107 -4.29 8.43 -10.12
N LYS A 108 -4.65 9.45 -9.30
CA LYS A 108 -6.05 9.87 -8.96
C LYS A 108 -6.62 10.52 -10.16
N ASN A 109 -5.82 11.40 -10.71
CA ASN A 109 -6.11 12.09 -11.93
C ASN A 109 -6.07 11.16 -13.14
N GLY A 110 -5.14 10.20 -13.20
CA GLY A 110 -5.12 9.17 -14.24
C GLY A 110 -6.42 8.36 -14.30
N TYR A 111 -6.83 7.76 -13.17
CA TYR A 111 -8.05 6.96 -13.08
C TYR A 111 -9.32 7.77 -13.36
N ARG A 112 -9.38 9.03 -12.90
CA ARG A 112 -10.50 9.95 -13.18
C ARG A 112 -10.58 10.36 -14.65
N ALA A 113 -9.45 10.55 -15.32
CA ALA A 113 -9.38 10.93 -16.73
C ALA A 113 -9.79 9.78 -17.66
N GLY A 114 -9.53 8.54 -17.24
CA GLY A 114 -10.03 7.32 -17.85
C GLY A 114 -9.47 6.13 -17.09
N PRO A 115 -10.28 5.12 -16.71
CA PRO A 115 -9.79 3.98 -15.94
C PRO A 115 -8.86 3.12 -16.81
N MET A 116 -7.58 3.48 -16.83
CA MET A 116 -6.51 2.68 -17.42
C MET A 116 -5.95 1.75 -16.36
N LEU A 117 -5.53 0.54 -16.77
CA LEU A 117 -5.00 -0.48 -15.87
C LEU A 117 -3.83 0.04 -15.01
N GLU A 118 -3.00 0.91 -15.60
CA GLU A 118 -1.80 1.51 -14.99
C GLU A 118 -2.13 2.53 -13.88
N SER A 119 -3.34 3.08 -13.88
CA SER A 119 -3.83 4.02 -12.86
C SER A 119 -4.91 3.43 -11.98
N ALA A 120 -5.28 2.17 -12.21
CA ALA A 120 -6.33 1.50 -11.46
C ALA A 120 -5.83 1.06 -10.07
N PRO A 121 -6.70 1.11 -9.05
CA PRO A 121 -6.40 0.46 -7.78
C PRO A 121 -6.11 -1.03 -8.01
N PRO A 122 -5.18 -1.64 -7.26
CA PRO A 122 -4.91 -3.07 -7.29
C PRO A 122 -6.17 -3.95 -7.27
N SER A 123 -7.15 -3.58 -6.45
CA SER A 123 -8.44 -4.30 -6.34
C SER A 123 -9.24 -4.31 -7.64
N ASP A 124 -9.20 -3.22 -8.42
CA ASP A 124 -9.87 -3.14 -9.71
C ASP A 124 -9.08 -3.82 -10.83
N VAL A 125 -7.74 -3.84 -10.75
CA VAL A 125 -6.91 -4.64 -11.67
C VAL A 125 -7.26 -6.13 -11.54
N VAL A 126 -7.44 -6.63 -10.32
CA VAL A 126 -7.87 -8.03 -10.09
C VAL A 126 -9.27 -8.28 -10.66
N LYS A 127 -10.22 -7.36 -10.48
CA LYS A 127 -11.56 -7.48 -11.10
C LYS A 127 -11.48 -7.49 -12.62
N PHE A 128 -10.64 -6.64 -13.21
CA PHE A 128 -10.46 -6.59 -14.66
C PHE A 128 -9.88 -7.90 -15.18
N ILE A 129 -8.84 -8.44 -14.53
CA ILE A 129 -8.25 -9.73 -14.88
C ILE A 129 -9.28 -10.86 -14.70
N GLY A 130 -9.99 -10.89 -13.57
CA GLY A 130 -11.03 -11.89 -13.28
C GLY A 130 -12.19 -11.85 -14.27
N GLY A 131 -12.66 -10.66 -14.64
CA GLY A 131 -13.69 -10.47 -15.66
C GLY A 131 -13.24 -10.87 -17.08
N VAL A 132 -11.95 -10.69 -17.40
CA VAL A 132 -11.37 -11.19 -18.66
C VAL A 132 -11.32 -12.72 -18.69
N TYR A 133 -11.15 -13.40 -17.54
CA TYR A 133 -11.25 -14.85 -17.46
C TYR A 133 -12.70 -15.35 -17.55
N ASP A 134 -13.68 -14.59 -17.04
CA ASP A 134 -15.11 -14.90 -17.18
C ASP A 134 -15.57 -14.82 -18.66
N LEU A 135 -15.06 -13.85 -19.42
CA LEU A 135 -15.32 -13.73 -20.87
C LEU A 135 -14.62 -14.82 -21.72
N LYS A 136 -13.65 -15.54 -21.16
CA LYS A 136 -13.06 -16.74 -21.79
C LYS A 136 -13.65 -18.04 -21.25
N GLY A 137 -14.59 -17.95 -20.31
CA GLY A 137 -15.25 -19.04 -19.61
C GLY A 137 -16.73 -19.21 -19.95
N GLU A 138 -17.26 -18.56 -21.00
CA GLU A 138 -18.54 -18.98 -21.61
C GLU A 138 -18.37 -20.39 -22.19
N VAL A 139 -18.58 -21.39 -21.34
CA VAL A 139 -19.01 -22.71 -21.75
C VAL A 139 -20.54 -22.65 -21.84
N ALA A 140 -21.05 -22.92 -23.04
CA ALA A 140 -22.46 -23.19 -23.31
C ALA A 140 -23.03 -24.31 -22.43
#